data_AF-W3RHM1-F1
#
_entry.id   AF-W3RHM1-F1
#
_cell.length_a   1.000
_cell.length_b   1.000
_cell.length_c   1.000
_cell.angle_alpha   90.00
_cell.angle_beta   90.00
_cell.angle_gamma   90.00
#
_symmetry.space_group_name_H-M   'P 1'
#
loop_
_entity.id
_entity.type
_entity.pdbx_description
1 polymer ?
#
loop_
_entity_poly.entity_id
_entity_poly.type
_entity_poly.pdbx_seq_one_letter_code
_entity_poly.pdbx_strand_id
1 'polypeptide(L)'
;MSVSATDDLLADDAQKRAALFYLNEAWAEARLEGIDGDCLAQASLFTAFAELVTTYGEDAVAKFVEGLSTRVKNGEFSITTARQ
;
A
#
# COMPACT_ATOMS: atom_id res chain seq x y z
N MET A 1 12.83 -8.80 30.98
CA MET A 1 13.34 -8.21 29.73
C MET A 1 12.32 -8.53 28.66
N SER A 2 11.27 -7.70 28.55
CA SER A 2 10.07 -8.03 27.75
C SER A 2 9.43 -6.80 27.10
N VAL A 3 10.07 -5.64 27.18
CA VAL A 3 9.51 -4.35 26.74
C VAL A 3 9.79 -4.09 25.24
N SER A 4 10.82 -4.72 24.66
CA SER A 4 11.28 -4.41 23.29
C SER A 4 10.32 -4.86 22.18
N ALA A 5 9.74 -6.06 22.24
CA ALA A 5 8.92 -6.57 21.13
C ALA A 5 7.56 -5.83 20.97
N THR A 6 6.99 -5.35 22.08
CA THR A 6 5.75 -4.56 22.05
C THR A 6 5.97 -3.14 21.58
N ASP A 7 7.12 -2.53 21.92
CA ASP A 7 7.46 -1.19 21.46
C ASP A 7 7.79 -1.16 19.96
N ASP A 8 8.47 -2.20 19.44
CA ASP A 8 8.77 -2.34 18.00
C ASP A 8 7.50 -2.50 17.16
N LEU A 9 6.52 -3.29 17.61
CA LEU A 9 5.23 -3.44 16.91
C LEU A 9 4.42 -2.13 16.87
N LEU A 10 4.45 -1.36 17.96
CA LEU A 10 3.78 -0.06 18.03
C LEU A 10 4.46 0.98 17.12
N ALA A 11 5.79 0.93 17.02
CA ALA A 11 6.56 1.77 16.11
C ALA A 11 6.27 1.45 14.64
N ASP A 12 6.20 0.16 14.28
CA ASP A 12 5.82 -0.30 12.94
C ASP A 12 4.41 0.17 12.54
N ASP A 13 3.45 0.08 13.44
CA ASP A 13 2.08 0.53 13.20
C ASP A 13 2.00 2.06 13.05
N ALA A 14 2.77 2.80 13.85
CA ALA A 14 2.88 4.26 13.72
C ALA A 14 3.51 4.66 12.37
N GLN A 15 4.56 3.95 11.94
CA GLN A 15 5.22 4.19 10.66
C GLN A 15 4.30 3.88 9.48
N LYS A 16 3.55 2.77 9.53
CA LYS A 16 2.54 2.43 8.51
C LYS A 16 1.45 3.50 8.42
N ARG A 17 0.94 3.99 9.55
CA ARG A 17 -0.07 5.06 9.57
C ARG A 17 0.47 6.37 9.00
N ALA A 18 1.71 6.74 9.34
CA ALA A 18 2.35 7.92 8.79
C ALA A 18 2.52 7.82 7.27
N ALA A 19 2.99 6.67 6.77
CA ALA A 19 3.11 6.42 5.33
C ALA A 19 1.75 6.54 4.60
N LEU A 20 0.69 5.96 5.17
CA LEU A 20 -0.66 6.09 4.62
C LEU A 20 -1.15 7.53 4.60
N PHE A 21 -0.86 8.32 5.64
CA PHE A 21 -1.20 9.73 5.66
C PHE A 21 -0.50 10.49 4.53
N TYR A 22 0.82 10.33 4.37
CA TYR A 22 1.58 10.97 3.28
C TYR A 22 1.06 10.58 1.89
N LEU A 23 0.71 9.30 1.69
CA LEU A 23 0.15 8.83 0.43
C LEU A 23 -1.22 9.44 0.15
N ASN A 24 -2.09 9.57 1.16
CA ASN A 24 -3.40 10.20 0.99
C ASN A 24 -3.28 11.68 0.61
N GLU A 25 -2.37 12.42 1.25
CA GLU A 25 -2.14 13.82 0.93
C GLU A 25 -1.59 13.98 -0.50
N ALA A 26 -0.60 13.17 -0.89
CA ALA A 26 -0.06 13.17 -2.26
C ALA A 26 -1.14 12.83 -3.30
N TRP A 27 -2.07 11.92 -2.97
CA TRP A 27 -3.20 11.58 -3.84
C TRP A 27 -4.25 12.70 -3.92
N ALA A 28 -4.50 13.41 -2.83
CA ALA A 28 -5.39 14.55 -2.82
C ALA A 28 -4.82 15.69 -3.68
N GLU A 29 -3.54 16.00 -3.52
CA GLU A 29 -2.83 17.02 -4.31
C GLU A 29 -2.79 16.68 -5.80
N ALA A 30 -2.41 15.44 -6.16
CA ALA A 30 -2.38 15.00 -7.56
C ALA A 30 -3.74 15.17 -8.26
N ARG A 31 -4.84 14.91 -7.54
CA ARG A 31 -6.20 15.11 -8.08
C ARG A 31 -6.57 16.58 -8.24
N LEU A 32 -6.09 17.47 -7.36
CA LEU A 32 -6.27 18.91 -7.51
C LEU A 32 -5.55 19.45 -8.75
N GLU A 33 -4.39 18.87 -9.07
CA GLU A 33 -3.63 19.14 -10.30
C GLU A 33 -4.26 18.52 -11.56
N GLY A 34 -5.37 17.79 -11.43
CA GLY A 34 -6.09 17.19 -12.55
C GLY A 34 -5.50 15.87 -13.05
N ILE A 35 -4.62 15.22 -12.28
CA ILE A 35 -4.08 13.90 -12.62
C ILE A 35 -5.19 12.85 -12.46
N ASP A 36 -5.37 12.04 -13.50
CA ASP A 36 -6.35 10.94 -13.51
C ASP A 36 -6.03 9.89 -12.42
N GLY A 37 -7.08 9.45 -11.72
CA GLY A 37 -6.94 8.51 -10.60
C GLY A 37 -6.42 7.14 -11.01
N ASP A 38 -6.74 6.66 -12.21
CA ASP A 38 -6.26 5.37 -12.71
C ASP A 38 -4.77 5.45 -13.07
N CYS A 39 -4.35 6.57 -13.68
CA CYS A 39 -2.94 6.85 -13.93
C CYS A 39 -2.13 6.88 -12.63
N LEU A 40 -2.65 7.56 -11.60
CA LEU A 40 -1.99 7.65 -10.30
C LEU A 40 -1.92 6.28 -9.60
N ALA A 41 -2.97 5.47 -9.69
CA ALA A 41 -2.97 4.12 -9.14
C ALA A 41 -1.92 3.22 -9.82
N GLN A 42 -1.83 3.27 -11.15
CA GLN A 42 -0.82 2.51 -11.91
C GLN A 42 0.61 2.94 -11.55
N ALA A 43 0.87 4.25 -11.48
CA ALA A 43 2.17 4.79 -11.08
C ALA A 43 2.54 4.39 -9.65
N SER A 44 1.56 4.42 -8.73
CA SER A 44 1.74 4.00 -7.33
C SER A 44 2.09 2.52 -7.24
N LEU A 45 1.39 1.66 -7.98
CA LEU A 45 1.69 0.21 -8.03
C LEU A 45 3.08 -0.06 -8.58
N PHE A 46 3.48 0.61 -9.66
CA PHE A 46 4.82 0.47 -10.21
C PHE A 46 5.88 0.86 -9.18
N THR A 47 5.72 2.02 -8.55
CA THR A 47 6.68 2.53 -7.55
C THR A 47 6.77 1.59 -6.35
N ALA A 48 5.64 1.10 -5.85
CA ALA A 48 5.60 0.15 -4.75
C ALA A 48 6.31 -1.16 -5.11
N PHE A 49 6.08 -1.74 -6.29
CA PHE A 49 6.78 -2.96 -6.70
C PHE A 49 8.27 -2.73 -6.96
N ALA A 50 8.66 -1.60 -7.54
CA ALA A 50 10.07 -1.27 -7.73
C ALA A 50 10.83 -1.21 -6.40
N GLU A 51 10.25 -0.59 -5.36
CA GLU A 51 10.84 -0.52 -4.02
C GLU A 51 10.94 -1.91 -3.37
N LEU A 52 9.86 -2.71 -3.47
CA LEU A 52 9.85 -4.08 -2.94
C LEU A 52 10.88 -4.97 -3.63
N VAL A 53 11.02 -4.86 -4.96
CA VAL A 53 12.01 -5.63 -5.73
C VAL A 53 13.43 -5.18 -5.38
N THR A 54 13.65 -3.88 -5.21
CA THR A 54 14.95 -3.34 -4.79
C THR A 54 15.36 -3.84 -3.41
N THR A 55 14.39 -3.96 -2.49
CA THR A 55 14.64 -4.37 -1.11
C THR A 55 14.77 -5.90 -0.95
N TYR A 56 13.93 -6.67 -1.65
CA TYR A 56 13.74 -8.10 -1.40
C TYR A 56 14.11 -9.01 -2.59
N GLY A 57 14.27 -8.46 -3.79
CA GLY A 57 14.52 -9.21 -5.03
C GLY A 57 13.24 -9.68 -5.74
N GLU A 58 13.37 -9.96 -7.04
CA GLU A 58 12.26 -10.28 -7.93
C GLU A 58 11.48 -11.53 -7.50
N ASP A 59 12.16 -12.62 -7.17
CA ASP A 59 11.52 -13.89 -6.76
C ASP A 59 10.69 -13.75 -5.49
N ALA A 60 11.19 -12.99 -4.51
CA ALA A 60 10.48 -12.75 -3.26
C ALA A 60 9.20 -11.94 -3.49
N VAL A 61 9.27 -10.92 -4.35
CA VAL A 61 8.09 -10.11 -4.70
C VAL A 61 7.11 -10.89 -5.55
N ALA A 62 7.58 -11.70 -6.50
CA ALA A 62 6.72 -12.57 -7.31
C ALA A 62 5.90 -13.53 -6.43
N LYS A 63 6.53 -14.10 -5.40
CA LYS A 63 5.85 -14.92 -4.40
C LYS A 63 4.89 -14.10 -3.52
N PHE A 64 5.26 -12.89 -3.12
CA PHE A 64 4.41 -12.00 -2.33
C PHE A 64 3.11 -11.64 -3.05
N VAL A 65 3.18 -11.37 -4.36
CA VAL A 65 2.00 -11.03 -5.17
C VAL A 65 1.23 -12.25 -5.68
N GLU A 66 1.72 -13.45 -5.40
CA GLU A 66 1.01 -14.69 -5.71
C GLU A 66 -0.37 -14.67 -5.03
N GLY A 67 -1.42 -14.99 -5.79
CA GLY A 67 -2.79 -14.96 -5.28
C GLY A 67 -3.43 -13.58 -5.19
N LEU A 68 -2.73 -12.48 -5.51
CA LEU A 68 -3.32 -11.13 -5.52
C LEU A 68 -4.53 -11.06 -6.46
N SER A 69 -4.47 -11.73 -7.62
CA SER A 69 -5.62 -11.84 -8.53
C SER A 69 -6.84 -12.48 -7.88
N THR A 70 -6.63 -13.52 -7.06
CA THR A 70 -7.71 -14.18 -6.31
C THR A 70 -8.32 -13.23 -5.28
N ARG A 71 -7.49 -12.50 -4.54
CA ARG A 71 -7.91 -11.50 -3.55
C ARG A 71 -8.75 -10.38 -4.18
N VAL A 72 -8.32 -9.88 -5.35
CA VAL A 72 -9.09 -8.92 -6.16
C VAL A 72 -10.44 -9.49 -6.56
N LYS A 73 -10.49 -10.71 -7.09
CA LYS A 73 -11.74 -11.38 -7.49
C LYS A 73 -12.67 -11.65 -6.31
N ASN A 74 -12.11 -11.88 -5.13
CA ASN A 74 -12.86 -12.04 -3.88
C ASN A 74 -13.38 -10.71 -3.31
N GLY A 75 -13.06 -9.58 -3.94
CA GLY A 75 -13.54 -8.27 -3.53
C GLY A 75 -12.78 -7.64 -2.36
N GLU A 76 -11.61 -8.16 -1.96
CA GLU A 76 -10.85 -7.64 -0.81
C GLU A 76 -10.44 -6.17 -0.96
N PHE A 77 -10.31 -5.69 -2.19
CA PHE A 77 -9.98 -4.30 -2.51
C PHE A 77 -11.19 -3.50 -3.00
N SER A 78 -12.37 -4.13 -3.07
CA SER A 78 -13.60 -3.42 -3.35
C SER A 78 -14.01 -2.70 -2.09
N ILE A 79 -13.87 -1.36 -2.08
CA ILE A 79 -14.50 -0.53 -1.06
C ILE A 79 -15.99 -0.53 -1.39
N THR A 80 -16.71 -1.56 -0.95
CA THR A 80 -18.16 -1.49 -0.87
C THR A 80 -18.43 -0.33 0.07
N THR A 81 -18.72 0.83 -0.51
CA THR A 81 -19.24 1.93 0.28
C THR A 81 -20.52 1.37 0.90
N ALA A 82 -20.50 1.04 2.19
CA ALA A 82 -21.72 0.88 2.97
C ALA A 82 -22.38 2.27 2.97
N ARG A 83 -23.01 2.58 1.85
CA ARG A 83 -23.75 3.80 1.63
C ARG A 83 -25.14 3.47 2.16
N GLN A 84 -25.34 3.72 3.45
CA GLN A 84 -26.56 4.27 4.06
C GLN A 84 -26.39 4.42 5.56
#